data_AF-A0A938XB25-F1
#
_entry.id   AF-A0A938XB25-F1
#
_cell.length_a   1.000
_cell.length_b   1.000
_cell.length_c   1.000
_cell.angle_alpha   90.00
_cell.angle_beta   90.00
_cell.angle_gamma   90.00
#
_symmetry.space_group_name_H-M   'P 1'
#
loop_
_entity.id
_entity.type
_entity.pdbx_description
1 polymer ?
#
loop_
_entity_poly.entity_id
_entity_poly.type
_entity_poly.pdbx_seq_one_letter_code
_entity_poly.pdbx_strand_id
1 'polypeptide(L)' 'MTEKEMQEHACKKLLKKVVDSGQNYTEKMKSDLKEIIDHSKSPEEICRATLVYFSMYRWQ' A
#
# COMPACT_ATOMS: atom_id res chain seq x y z
N MET A 1 14.65 5.99 -16.75
CA MET A 1 13.76 6.30 -15.62
C MET A 1 13.38 7.76 -15.74
N THR A 2 12.11 8.05 -15.98
CA THR A 2 11.57 9.41 -16.03
C THR A 2 11.41 9.96 -14.61
N GLU A 3 11.31 11.28 -14.46
CA GLU A 3 11.04 11.92 -13.16
C GLU A 3 9.78 11.35 -12.49
N LYS A 4 8.74 11.10 -13.30
CA LYS A 4 7.49 10.49 -12.86
C LYS A 4 7.68 9.07 -12.30
N GLU A 5 8.49 8.24 -12.95
CA GLU A 5 8.81 6.89 -12.46
C GLU A 5 9.63 6.93 -11.16
N MET A 6 10.53 7.92 -11.01
CA MET A 6 11.29 8.11 -9.77
C MET A 6 10.39 8.56 -8.61
N GLN A 7 9.45 9.48 -8.88
CA GLN A 7 8.45 9.92 -7.91
C GLN A 7 7.52 8.78 -7.49
N GLU A 8 7.05 7.98 -8.44
CA GLU A 8 6.23 6.79 -8.16
C GLU A 8 6.98 5.81 -7.26
N HIS A 9 8.23 5.47 -7.62
CA HIS A 9 9.06 4.56 -6.84
C HIS A 9 9.32 5.10 -5.42
N ALA A 10 9.61 6.40 -5.27
CA ALA A 10 9.79 7.03 -3.96
C ALA A 10 8.51 6.98 -3.12
N CYS A 11 7.36 7.26 -3.73
CA CYS A 11 6.05 7.20 -3.09
C CYS A 11 5.74 5.77 -2.60
N LYS A 12 5.85 4.77 -3.47
CA LYS A 12 5.65 3.35 -3.12
C LYS A 12 6.57 2.92 -1.99
N LYS A 13 7.85 3.30 -2.04
CA LYS A 13 8.83 2.97 -0.98
C LYS A 13 8.47 3.60 0.37
N LEU A 14 7.98 4.85 0.38
CA LEU A 14 7.52 5.51 1.59
C LEU A 14 6.29 4.80 2.17
N LEU A 15 5.30 4.49 1.34
CA LEU A 15 4.08 3.80 1.78
C LEU A 15 4.38 2.43 2.38
N LYS A 16 5.28 1.64 1.78
CA LYS A 16 5.69 0.35 2.35
C LYS A 16 6.33 0.50 3.74
N LYS A 17 7.16 1.54 3.95
CA LYS A 17 7.71 1.84 5.28
C LYS A 17 6.62 2.17 6.30
N VAL A 18 5.60 2.93 5.90
CA VAL A 18 4.45 3.23 6.76
C VAL A 18 3.72 1.94 7.14
N VAL A 19 3.48 1.05 6.17
CA VAL A 19 2.88 -0.27 6.42
C VAL A 19 3.73 -1.10 7.40
N ASP A 20 5.05 -1.13 7.22
CA ASP A 20 5.99 -1.84 8.12
C ASP A 20 5.95 -1.31 9.56
N SER A 21 5.80 0.01 9.73
CA SER A 21 5.73 0.65 11.04
C SER A 21 4.38 0.46 11.75
N GLY A 22 3.37 -0.08 11.07
CA GLY A 22 2.03 -0.27 11.64
C GLY A 22 2.02 -1.33 12.74
N GLN A 23 1.85 -0.90 13.99
CA GLN A 23 1.81 -1.81 15.15
C GLN A 23 0.53 -2.65 15.22
N ASN A 24 -0.57 -2.16 14.61
CA ASN A 24 -1.88 -2.83 14.63
C ASN A 24 -2.12 -3.70 13.39
N TYR A 25 -1.11 -3.87 12.53
CA TYR A 25 -1.23 -4.69 11.34
C TYR A 25 -0.63 -6.05 11.59
N THR A 26 -1.43 -7.09 11.33
CA THR A 26 -0.90 -8.46 11.26
C THR A 26 0.12 -8.56 10.13
N GLU A 27 1.01 -9.55 10.19
CA GLU A 27 1.99 -9.78 9.12
C GLU A 27 1.31 -10.04 7.77
N LYS A 28 0.14 -10.70 7.77
CA LYS A 28 -0.69 -10.88 6.59
C LYS A 28 -1.16 -9.53 6.04
N MET A 29 -1.68 -8.64 6.90
CA MET A 29 -2.08 -7.30 6.46
C MET A 29 -0.94 -6.50 5.88
N LYS A 30 0.25 -6.56 6.50
CA LYS A 30 1.42 -5.89 5.96
C LYS A 30 1.80 -6.42 4.58
N SER A 31 1.75 -7.74 4.38
CA SER A 31 2.01 -8.37 3.08
C SER A 31 0.98 -7.93 2.03
N ASP A 32 -0.31 -8.05 2.34
CA ASP A 32 -1.40 -7.70 1.43
C ASP A 32 -1.35 -6.21 1.03
N LEU A 33 -1.11 -5.30 1.99
CA LEU A 33 -1.00 -3.87 1.72
C LEU A 33 0.23 -3.51 0.87
N LYS A 34 1.36 -4.19 1.08
CA LYS A 34 2.55 -4.01 0.21
C LYS A 34 2.27 -4.50 -1.20
N GLU A 35 1.53 -5.59 -1.35
CA GLU A 35 1.12 -6.11 -2.65
C GLU A 35 0.21 -5.11 -3.39
N ILE A 36 -0.75 -4.50 -2.70
CA ILE A 36 -1.58 -3.41 -3.23
C ILE A 36 -0.71 -2.25 -3.72
N ILE A 37 0.27 -1.81 -2.93
CA ILE A 37 1.18 -0.71 -3.29
C ILE A 37 2.01 -1.06 -4.53
N ASP A 38 2.50 -2.29 -4.65
CA ASP A 38 3.32 -2.73 -5.79
C ASP A 38 2.54 -2.75 -7.11
N HIS A 39 1.32 -3.31 -7.09
CA HIS A 39 0.52 -3.53 -8.29
C HIS A 39 -0.25 -2.30 -8.77
N SER A 40 -0.45 -1.30 -7.91
CA SER A 40 -1.15 -0.07 -8.28
C SER A 40 -0.31 0.81 -9.20
N LYS A 41 -0.94 1.43 -10.20
CA LYS A 41 -0.30 2.31 -11.21
C LYS A 41 -0.46 3.79 -10.92
N SER A 42 -1.30 4.14 -9.94
CA SER A 42 -1.51 5.53 -9.53
C SER A 42 -1.81 5.63 -8.03
N PRO A 43 -1.62 6.81 -7.42
CA PRO A 43 -2.02 7.05 -6.03
C PRO A 43 -3.52 6.77 -5.78
N GLU A 44 -4.39 7.10 -6.73
CA GLU A 44 -5.83 6.88 -6.63
C GLU A 44 -6.17 5.38 -6.62
N GLU A 45 -5.44 4.56 -7.39
CA GLU A 45 -5.57 3.11 -7.34
C GLU A 45 -5.15 2.55 -5.97
N ILE A 46 -4.03 3.02 -5.41
CA ILE A 46 -3.57 2.62 -4.07
C ILE A 46 -4.67 2.94 -3.04
N CYS A 47 -5.21 4.16 -3.05
CA CYS A 47 -6.26 4.56 -2.13
C CYS A 47 -7.51 3.69 -2.26
N ARG A 48 -8.02 3.47 -3.49
CA ARG A 48 -9.21 2.64 -3.71
C ARG A 48 -8.99 1.20 -3.25
N ALA A 49 -7.89 0.57 -3.67
CA ALA A 49 -7.60 -0.82 -3.33
C ALA A 49 -7.41 -1.00 -1.81
N THR A 50 -6.77 -0.04 -1.15
CA THR A 50 -6.61 -0.03 0.32
C THR A 50 -7.96 0.10 1.03
N LEU A 51 -8.84 1.00 0.58
CA LEU A 51 -10.19 1.15 1.16
C LEU A 51 -11.03 -0.12 0.97
N VAL A 52 -10.98 -0.72 -0.22
CA VAL A 52 -11.65 -2.00 -0.50
C VAL A 52 -11.12 -3.09 0.42
N TYR A 53 -9.80 -3.21 0.56
CA TYR A 53 -9.16 -4.17 1.44
C TYR A 53 -9.67 -4.08 2.88
N PHE A 54 -9.70 -2.87 3.45
CA PHE A 54 -10.19 -2.66 4.82
C PHE A 54 -11.71 -2.83 4.93
N SER A 55 -12.48 -2.57 3.87
CA SER A 55 -13.93 -2.81 3.87
C SER A 55 -14.29 -4.30 3.92
N MET A 56 -13.43 -5.17 3.38
CA MET A 56 -13.58 -6.62 3.41
C MET A 56 -12.98 -7.24 4.67
N TYR A 57 -12.12 -6.51 5.37
CA TYR A 57 -11.53 -6.98 6.62
C TYR A 57 -12.60 -6.99 7.72
N ARG A 58 -13.01 -8.19 8.12
CA ARG A 58 -13.83 -8.36 9.31
C ARG A 58 -12.94 -8.15 10.52
N TRP A 59 -13.24 -7.12 11.30
CA TRP A 59 -12.70 -6.89 12.64
C TRP A 59 -13.24 -7.98 13.57
N GLN A 60 -12.70 -9.19 13.47
CA GLN A 60 -12.86 -10.28 14.45
C GLN A 60 -11.71 -10.23 15.44
#